data_AF-A0A924YEE9-F1
#
_entry.id   AF-A0A924YEE9-F1
#
_cell.length_a   1.000
_cell.length_b   1.000
_cell.length_c   1.000
_cell.angle_alpha   90.00
_cell.angle_beta   90.00
_cell.angle_gamma   90.00
#
_symmetry.space_group_name_H-M   'P 1'
#
loop_
_entity.id
_entity.type
_entity.pdbx_description
1 polymer ?
#
loop_
_entity_poly.entity_id
_entity_poly.type
_entity_poly.pdbx_seq_one_letter_code
_entity_poly.pdbx_strand_id
1 'polypeptide(L)'
;MNDELNGQLTPTEPDSWRIPPYARRALWLESDAGTVKTEGEQGTFTLPAPAETLNVRWGGAEGPALARLRWQSDSLAWDGAVAVGGFVDAIHITEIDGMDFPMALVFIGGQPLKAGTTPYPAPAARTQVPYPPTNSYDATADDVNETVTTWLVGEESPLVRLAENALMNRLRVFCFGHLADAEGGWHKHFALPLLLESLTLFAP
;
A
#
# COMPACT_ATOMS: atom_id res chain seq x y z
N MET A 1 -5.77 26.38 -19.29
CA MET A 1 -6.03 26.22 -17.85
C MET A 1 -6.70 24.87 -17.68
N ASN A 2 -5.91 23.80 -17.75
CA ASN A 2 -6.33 22.38 -17.76
C ASN A 2 -5.33 21.52 -16.93
N ASP A 3 -4.43 22.17 -16.19
CA ASP A 3 -3.36 21.51 -15.44
C ASP A 3 -3.87 20.89 -14.13
N GLU A 4 -5.09 21.24 -13.70
CA GLU A 4 -5.70 20.70 -12.47
C GLU A 4 -6.22 19.27 -12.61
N LEU A 5 -6.21 18.69 -13.82
CA LEU A 5 -6.70 17.33 -14.07
C LEU A 5 -5.57 16.35 -14.44
N ASN A 6 -4.40 16.87 -14.79
CA ASN A 6 -3.26 16.05 -15.20
C ASN A 6 -2.29 15.92 -14.04
N GLY A 7 -1.68 14.76 -13.90
CA GLY A 7 -0.67 14.53 -12.88
C GLY A 7 0.10 13.26 -13.09
N GLN A 8 1.00 13.00 -12.15
CA GLN A 8 1.78 11.77 -12.07
C GLN A 8 1.76 11.24 -10.64
N LEU A 9 1.90 9.92 -10.50
CA LEU A 9 1.92 9.25 -9.21
C LEU A 9 3.20 9.56 -8.43
N THR A 10 4.36 9.45 -9.09
CA THR A 10 5.67 9.53 -8.43
C THR A 10 6.34 10.88 -8.69
N PRO A 11 7.27 11.35 -7.82
CA PRO A 11 8.06 12.53 -8.11
C PRO A 11 8.88 12.38 -9.41
N THR A 12 9.22 13.51 -10.05
CA THR A 12 10.06 13.57 -11.27
C THR A 12 11.55 13.74 -11.00
N GLU A 13 11.95 13.88 -9.74
CA GLU A 13 13.36 14.11 -9.39
C GLU A 13 14.23 12.93 -9.85
N PRO A 14 15.46 13.15 -10.35
CA PRO A 14 16.29 12.09 -10.96
C PRO A 14 16.51 10.87 -10.07
N ASP A 15 16.65 11.08 -8.75
CA ASP A 15 16.93 10.04 -7.76
C ASP A 15 15.68 9.58 -7.00
N SER A 16 14.49 10.00 -7.44
CA SER A 16 13.24 9.56 -6.81
C SER A 16 12.81 8.19 -7.32
N TRP A 17 12.07 7.49 -6.46
CA TRP A 17 11.50 6.19 -6.78
C TRP A 17 10.68 6.22 -8.08
N ARG A 18 10.69 5.09 -8.80
CA ARG A 18 9.99 4.91 -10.09
C ARG A 18 9.14 3.66 -10.02
N ILE A 19 8.01 3.68 -10.71
CA ILE A 19 7.12 2.51 -10.77
C ILE A 19 7.87 1.34 -11.42
N PRO A 20 8.00 0.20 -10.72
CA PRO A 20 8.67 -0.99 -11.23
C PRO A 20 8.04 -1.45 -12.55
N PRO A 21 8.81 -1.97 -13.53
CA PRO A 21 8.29 -2.37 -14.84
C PRO A 21 7.03 -3.24 -14.81
N TYR A 22 6.94 -4.17 -13.84
CA TYR A 22 5.80 -5.07 -13.68
C TYR A 22 4.52 -4.34 -13.22
N ALA A 23 4.64 -3.19 -12.55
CA ALA A 23 3.53 -2.43 -11.98
C ALA A 23 2.97 -1.34 -12.91
N ARG A 24 3.74 -0.89 -13.91
CA ARG A 24 3.41 0.27 -14.78
C ARG A 24 2.07 0.17 -15.53
N ARG A 25 1.52 -1.04 -15.67
CA ARG A 25 0.22 -1.29 -16.33
C ARG A 25 -0.83 -1.86 -15.40
N ALA A 26 -0.49 -2.06 -14.14
CA ALA A 26 -1.36 -2.62 -13.12
C ALA A 26 -2.02 -1.52 -12.26
N LEU A 27 -1.50 -0.29 -12.28
CA LEU A 27 -1.96 0.76 -11.39
C LEU A 27 -3.10 1.60 -11.99
N TRP A 28 -4.08 1.88 -11.14
CA TRP A 28 -5.25 2.71 -11.42
C TRP A 28 -5.46 3.72 -10.29
N LEU A 29 -6.10 4.84 -10.61
CA LEU A 29 -6.50 5.87 -9.66
C LEU A 29 -8.00 6.04 -9.68
N GLU A 30 -8.61 5.86 -8.52
CA GLU A 30 -10.04 6.08 -8.31
C GLU A 30 -10.26 7.40 -7.59
N SER A 31 -11.27 8.12 -8.06
CA SER A 31 -11.85 9.32 -7.47
C SER A 31 -13.37 9.19 -7.46
N ASP A 32 -14.07 10.13 -6.79
CA ASP A 32 -15.54 10.19 -6.82
C ASP A 32 -16.11 10.36 -8.24
N ALA A 33 -15.32 10.90 -9.16
CA ALA A 33 -15.71 11.12 -10.56
C ALA A 33 -15.40 9.93 -11.49
N GLY A 34 -14.74 8.89 -10.98
CA GLY A 34 -14.41 7.68 -11.71
C GLY A 34 -12.97 7.23 -11.56
N THR A 35 -12.65 6.15 -12.28
CA THR A 35 -11.37 5.43 -12.17
C THR A 35 -10.59 5.48 -13.48
N VAL A 36 -9.33 5.87 -13.40
CA VAL A 36 -8.44 6.06 -14.55
C VAL A 36 -7.18 5.21 -14.43
N LYS A 37 -6.66 4.75 -15.56
CA LYS A 37 -5.43 3.97 -15.60
C LYS A 37 -4.22 4.89 -15.60
N THR A 38 -3.18 4.53 -14.86
CA THR A 38 -1.90 5.26 -14.93
C THR A 38 -0.96 4.64 -15.95
N GLU A 39 -0.06 5.45 -16.51
CA GLU A 39 0.85 5.03 -17.57
C GLU A 39 2.31 5.43 -17.31
N GLY A 40 3.25 4.66 -17.85
CA GLY A 40 4.68 4.99 -17.80
C GLY A 40 5.35 4.74 -16.45
N GLU A 41 6.58 5.26 -16.31
CA GLU A 41 7.43 5.02 -15.12
C GLU A 41 7.08 5.93 -13.95
N GLN A 42 6.45 7.07 -14.24
CA GLN A 42 5.96 8.04 -13.25
C GLN A 42 4.48 7.86 -12.94
N GLY A 43 3.78 7.00 -13.69
CA GLY A 43 2.34 6.79 -13.54
C GLY A 43 1.55 8.04 -13.88
N THR A 44 1.71 8.55 -15.10
CA THR A 44 0.96 9.70 -15.60
C THR A 44 -0.52 9.36 -15.78
N PHE A 45 -1.40 10.32 -15.54
CA PHE A 45 -2.85 10.16 -15.67
C PHE A 45 -3.56 11.50 -15.95
N THR A 46 -4.82 11.39 -16.37
CA THR A 46 -5.75 12.52 -16.52
C THR A 46 -7.06 12.18 -15.83
N LEU A 47 -7.46 12.96 -14.82
CA LEU A 47 -8.73 12.80 -14.11
C LEU A 47 -9.91 13.33 -14.93
N PRO A 48 -11.10 12.72 -14.81
CA PRO A 48 -12.30 13.20 -15.48
C PRO A 48 -12.89 14.47 -14.84
N ALA A 49 -12.60 14.72 -13.56
CA ALA A 49 -12.98 15.90 -12.80
C ALA A 49 -11.99 16.14 -11.64
N PRO A 50 -11.98 17.34 -11.02
CA PRO A 50 -11.17 17.60 -9.84
C PRO A 50 -11.51 16.65 -8.69
N ALA A 51 -10.51 16.26 -7.90
CA ALA A 51 -10.65 15.38 -6.74
C ALA A 51 -9.85 15.93 -5.55
N GLU A 52 -10.28 15.63 -4.33
CA GLU A 52 -9.52 15.97 -3.11
C GLU A 52 -8.63 14.80 -2.66
N THR A 53 -9.08 13.57 -2.91
CA THR A 53 -8.36 12.34 -2.58
C THR A 53 -8.42 11.36 -3.73
N LEU A 54 -7.42 10.49 -3.81
CA LEU A 54 -7.33 9.44 -4.82
C LEU A 54 -6.97 8.12 -4.15
N ASN A 55 -7.62 7.04 -4.56
CA ASN A 55 -7.23 5.69 -4.14
C ASN A 55 -6.36 5.06 -5.22
N VAL A 56 -5.19 4.56 -4.84
CA VAL A 56 -4.32 3.78 -5.72
C VAL A 56 -4.83 2.34 -5.73
N ARG A 57 -5.17 1.82 -6.90
CA ARG A 57 -5.69 0.45 -7.09
C ARG A 57 -4.76 -0.42 -7.92
N TRP A 58 -4.80 -1.72 -7.68
CA TRP A 58 -3.99 -2.71 -8.40
C TRP A 58 -4.81 -3.65 -9.29
N GLY A 59 -4.33 -3.91 -10.51
CA GLY A 59 -4.86 -4.93 -11.40
C GLY A 59 -6.16 -4.57 -12.13
N GLY A 60 -6.80 -3.45 -11.81
CA GLY A 60 -8.03 -3.01 -12.46
C GLY A 60 -8.74 -1.89 -11.70
N ALA A 61 -9.81 -1.36 -12.30
CA ALA A 61 -10.65 -0.33 -11.69
C ALA A 61 -11.33 -0.81 -10.39
N GLU A 62 -11.67 -2.09 -10.31
CA GLU A 62 -12.27 -2.75 -9.14
C GLU A 62 -11.25 -3.56 -8.31
N GLY A 63 -9.96 -3.42 -8.61
CA GLY A 63 -8.90 -4.14 -7.91
C GLY A 63 -8.66 -3.59 -6.50
N PRO A 64 -7.86 -4.29 -5.66
CA PRO A 64 -7.64 -3.87 -4.28
C PRO A 64 -7.04 -2.46 -4.21
N ALA A 65 -7.55 -1.66 -3.26
CA ALA A 65 -7.01 -0.35 -2.98
C ALA A 65 -5.81 -0.46 -2.04
N LEU A 66 -4.67 0.04 -2.50
CA LEU A 66 -3.37 -0.07 -1.84
C LEU A 66 -3.08 1.09 -0.89
N ALA A 67 -3.48 2.29 -1.30
CA ALA A 67 -3.20 3.52 -0.56
C ALA A 67 -4.23 4.59 -0.91
N ARG A 68 -4.43 5.53 0.02
CA ARG A 68 -5.17 6.76 -0.22
C ARG A 68 -4.23 7.95 -0.20
N LEU A 69 -4.28 8.76 -1.25
CA LEU A 69 -3.43 9.92 -1.45
C LEU A 69 -4.27 11.20 -1.41
N ARG A 70 -3.68 12.30 -0.95
CA ARG A 70 -4.27 13.62 -1.13
C ARG A 70 -3.94 14.10 -2.54
N TRP A 71 -4.93 14.70 -3.20
CA TRP A 71 -4.69 15.39 -4.46
C TRP A 71 -3.69 16.52 -4.24
N GLN A 72 -2.74 16.64 -5.17
CA GLN A 72 -1.84 17.78 -5.27
C GLN A 72 -1.46 17.93 -6.75
N SER A 73 -1.25 19.19 -7.16
CA SER A 73 -0.86 19.48 -8.53
C SER A 73 0.46 18.82 -8.89
N ASP A 74 0.61 18.49 -10.16
CA ASP A 74 1.79 17.86 -10.76
C ASP A 74 2.04 16.43 -10.30
N SER A 75 2.39 16.19 -9.04
CA SER A 75 2.91 14.90 -8.54
C SER A 75 2.28 14.49 -7.24
N LEU A 76 1.71 13.30 -7.12
CA LEU A 76 1.15 12.77 -5.86
C LEU A 76 2.21 12.28 -4.86
N ALA A 77 3.50 12.33 -5.23
CA ALA A 77 4.64 11.96 -4.41
C ALA A 77 4.55 10.55 -3.80
N TRP A 78 3.86 9.65 -4.50
CA TRP A 78 3.77 8.25 -4.10
C TRP A 78 5.04 7.51 -4.48
N ASP A 79 5.56 6.71 -3.55
CA ASP A 79 6.83 5.98 -3.63
C ASP A 79 6.63 4.46 -3.58
N GLY A 80 5.41 3.99 -3.87
CA GLY A 80 5.06 2.59 -3.77
C GLY A 80 4.59 2.15 -2.39
N ALA A 81 4.54 3.07 -1.40
CA ALA A 81 4.03 2.77 -0.07
C ALA A 81 2.56 2.31 -0.09
N VAL A 82 2.25 1.30 0.71
CA VAL A 82 0.94 0.69 0.85
C VAL A 82 0.56 0.70 2.33
N ALA A 83 -0.68 1.10 2.60
CA ALA A 83 -1.19 1.25 3.95
C ALA A 83 -2.65 0.79 4.01
N VAL A 84 -2.89 -0.35 4.67
CA VAL A 84 -4.21 -1.00 4.73
C VAL A 84 -4.57 -1.26 6.19
N GLY A 85 -5.81 -0.97 6.56
CA GLY A 85 -6.40 -1.31 7.85
C GLY A 85 -7.51 -2.34 7.69
N GLY A 86 -7.56 -3.32 8.59
CA GLY A 86 -8.57 -4.38 8.51
C GLY A 86 -8.25 -5.55 9.43
N PHE A 87 -8.48 -6.77 8.93
CA PHE A 87 -8.26 -8.01 9.65
C PHE A 87 -7.38 -8.97 8.84
N VAL A 88 -6.65 -9.83 9.55
CA VAL A 88 -5.96 -10.96 8.93
C VAL A 88 -7.00 -12.02 8.63
N ASP A 89 -7.21 -12.32 7.35
CA ASP A 89 -8.17 -13.33 6.89
C ASP A 89 -7.55 -14.72 6.82
N ALA A 90 -6.28 -14.77 6.40
CA ALA A 90 -5.52 -16.01 6.28
C ALA A 90 -4.01 -15.76 6.34
N ILE A 91 -3.28 -16.80 6.73
CA ILE A 91 -1.83 -16.88 6.63
C ILE A 91 -1.50 -18.19 5.92
N HIS A 92 -0.67 -18.11 4.88
CA HIS A 92 -0.20 -19.28 4.14
C HIS A 92 1.33 -19.27 4.10
N ILE A 93 1.97 -20.34 4.60
CA ILE A 93 3.42 -20.50 4.53
C ILE A 93 3.73 -21.44 3.37
N THR A 94 4.63 -21.00 2.49
CA THR A 94 5.02 -21.78 1.32
C THR A 94 6.50 -21.61 1.02
N GLU A 95 7.10 -22.67 0.51
CA GLU A 95 8.37 -22.60 -0.22
C GLU A 95 8.11 -22.03 -1.61
N ILE A 96 9.07 -21.29 -2.14
CA ILE A 96 9.00 -20.71 -3.48
C ILE A 96 10.26 -21.13 -4.22
N ASP A 97 10.08 -21.73 -5.39
CA ASP A 97 11.19 -22.18 -6.22
C ASP A 97 12.16 -21.03 -6.51
N GLY A 98 13.45 -21.26 -6.21
CA GLY A 98 14.50 -20.25 -6.32
C GLY A 98 14.70 -19.34 -5.11
N MET A 99 14.00 -19.56 -3.99
CA MET A 99 14.28 -18.89 -2.71
C MET A 99 14.86 -19.86 -1.68
N ASP A 100 15.84 -19.37 -0.91
CA ASP A 100 16.54 -20.17 0.11
C ASP A 100 15.74 -20.36 1.41
N PHE A 101 14.62 -19.65 1.56
CA PHE A 101 13.79 -19.70 2.75
C PHE A 101 12.30 -19.62 2.39
N PRO A 102 11.44 -20.31 3.17
CA PRO A 102 9.99 -20.19 3.06
C PRO A 102 9.49 -18.77 3.39
N MET A 103 8.37 -18.43 2.77
CA MET A 103 7.71 -17.14 2.90
C MET A 103 6.31 -17.33 3.48
N ALA A 104 5.90 -16.42 4.34
CA ALA A 104 4.52 -16.29 4.76
C ALA A 104 3.79 -15.27 3.86
N LEU A 105 2.64 -15.68 3.37
CA LEU A 105 1.66 -14.87 2.66
C LEU A 105 0.55 -14.51 3.65
N VAL A 106 0.44 -13.23 3.98
CA VAL A 106 -0.59 -12.70 4.88
C VAL A 106 -1.69 -12.06 4.05
N PHE A 107 -2.90 -12.57 4.15
CA PHE A 107 -4.08 -12.04 3.48
C PHE A 107 -4.80 -11.09 4.42
N ILE A 108 -4.92 -9.83 4.00
CA ILE A 108 -5.56 -8.78 4.78
C ILE A 108 -6.84 -8.35 4.06
N GLY A 109 -7.99 -8.63 4.69
CA GLY A 109 -9.28 -8.07 4.31
C GLY A 109 -9.46 -6.70 4.96
N GLY A 110 -9.67 -5.67 4.16
CA GLY A 110 -9.80 -4.31 4.70
C GLY A 110 -9.83 -3.20 3.65
N GLN A 111 -9.55 -1.99 4.13
CA GLN A 111 -9.61 -0.74 3.39
C GLN A 111 -8.26 -0.02 3.45
N PRO A 112 -7.93 0.83 2.46
CA PRO A 112 -6.76 1.69 2.58
C PRO A 112 -6.91 2.59 3.81
N LEU A 113 -5.78 2.96 4.42
CA LEU A 113 -5.77 3.98 5.47
C LEU A 113 -5.95 5.37 4.84
N LYS A 114 -6.53 6.31 5.58
CA LYS A 114 -6.68 7.71 5.20
C LYS A 114 -5.32 8.32 4.89
N ALA A 115 -5.31 9.24 3.93
CA ALA A 115 -4.08 9.90 3.49
C ALA A 115 -3.38 10.63 4.65
N GLY A 116 -2.09 10.36 4.81
CA GLY A 116 -1.26 10.89 5.91
C GLY A 116 -1.25 10.03 7.17
N THR A 117 -1.96 8.89 7.20
CA THR A 117 -1.78 7.90 8.26
C THR A 117 -0.40 7.29 8.15
N THR A 118 0.39 7.40 9.21
CA THR A 118 1.77 6.89 9.25
C THR A 118 1.91 5.72 10.23
N PRO A 119 2.85 4.80 9.99
CA PRO A 119 3.21 3.81 10.98
C PRO A 119 3.84 4.48 12.20
N TYR A 120 4.00 3.70 13.27
CA TYR A 120 4.79 4.17 14.41
C TYR A 120 6.19 4.58 13.95
N PRO A 121 6.73 5.75 14.37
CA PRO A 121 7.95 6.30 13.80
C PRO A 121 9.12 5.31 13.77
N ALA A 122 9.86 5.26 12.66
CA ALA A 122 11.09 4.49 12.55
C ALA A 122 12.21 5.08 13.45
N PRO A 123 13.28 4.32 13.77
CA PRO A 123 14.35 4.80 14.65
C PRO A 123 14.92 6.18 14.30
N ALA A 124 15.12 6.47 13.01
CA ALA A 124 15.62 7.77 12.56
C ALA A 124 14.66 8.93 12.92
N ALA A 125 13.36 8.73 12.75
CA ALA A 125 12.33 9.73 13.06
C ALA A 125 12.13 9.94 14.58
N ARG A 126 12.51 8.97 15.41
CA ARG A 126 12.43 9.08 16.89
C ARG A 126 13.48 10.02 17.48
N THR A 127 14.44 10.49 16.68
CA THR A 127 15.48 11.43 17.15
C THR A 127 14.98 12.87 17.30
N GLN A 128 13.81 13.20 16.76
CA GLN A 128 13.20 14.52 16.84
C GLN A 128 11.98 14.50 17.78
N VAL A 129 12.21 14.83 19.06
CA VAL A 129 11.17 14.84 20.10
C VAL A 129 10.57 16.26 20.27
N PRO A 130 9.23 16.41 20.38
CA PRO A 130 8.22 15.36 20.32
C PRO A 130 7.94 14.90 18.89
N TYR A 131 7.88 13.58 18.67
CA TYR A 131 7.42 13.03 17.41
C TYR A 131 5.89 13.06 17.34
N PRO A 132 5.28 13.22 16.14
CA PRO A 132 3.84 13.29 15.99
C PRO A 132 3.14 12.03 16.53
N PRO A 133 2.01 12.15 17.24
CA PRO A 133 1.21 11.00 17.64
C PRO A 133 0.57 10.34 16.41
N THR A 134 0.47 9.02 16.40
CA THR A 134 -0.25 8.27 15.36
C THR A 134 -1.76 8.36 15.60
N ASN A 135 -2.51 8.93 14.67
CA ASN A 135 -3.97 8.89 14.73
C ASN A 135 -4.45 7.50 14.29
N SER A 136 -4.93 6.69 15.25
CA SER A 136 -5.30 5.29 15.00
C SER A 136 -6.79 4.99 15.21
N TYR A 137 -7.57 5.95 15.70
CA TYR A 137 -8.97 5.74 16.04
C TYR A 137 -9.89 5.79 14.81
N ASP A 138 -9.58 6.67 13.86
CA ASP A 138 -10.40 6.96 12.68
C ASP A 138 -9.51 7.11 11.44
N ALA A 139 -8.71 6.08 11.20
CA ALA A 139 -7.66 6.08 10.18
C ALA A 139 -7.98 5.23 8.96
N THR A 140 -9.07 4.44 8.97
CA THR A 140 -9.53 3.68 7.80
C THR A 140 -10.36 4.57 6.87
N ALA A 141 -10.22 4.37 5.56
CA ALA A 141 -11.02 5.04 4.56
C ALA A 141 -12.34 4.29 4.36
N ASP A 142 -13.28 4.50 5.29
CA ASP A 142 -14.52 3.71 5.39
C ASP A 142 -15.47 3.85 4.18
N ASP A 143 -15.26 4.87 3.34
CA ASP A 143 -15.96 5.13 2.09
C ASP A 143 -15.43 4.32 0.89
N VAL A 144 -14.32 3.59 1.05
CA VAL A 144 -13.76 2.71 0.03
C VAL A 144 -14.23 1.28 0.30
N ASN A 145 -14.65 0.53 -0.73
CA ASN A 145 -15.06 -0.86 -0.54
C ASN A 145 -13.92 -1.72 0.05
N GLU A 146 -14.26 -2.61 0.99
CA GLU A 146 -13.33 -3.61 1.51
C GLU A 146 -12.83 -4.53 0.39
N THR A 147 -11.53 -4.80 0.39
CA THR A 147 -10.88 -5.72 -0.55
C THR A 147 -9.84 -6.57 0.18
N VAL A 148 -9.33 -7.60 -0.48
CA VAL A 148 -8.27 -8.45 0.06
C VAL A 148 -6.95 -8.10 -0.61
N THR A 149 -5.92 -7.85 0.21
CA THR A 149 -4.54 -7.67 -0.22
C THR A 149 -3.67 -8.82 0.27
N THR A 150 -2.64 -9.17 -0.50
CA THR A 150 -1.70 -10.25 -0.15
C THR A 150 -0.32 -9.65 0.11
N TRP A 151 0.22 -9.95 1.30
CA TRP A 151 1.46 -9.39 1.81
C TRP A 151 2.49 -10.48 2.01
N LEU A 152 3.73 -10.19 1.61
CA LEU A 152 4.89 -11.07 1.69
C LEU A 152 5.70 -10.70 2.92
N VAL A 153 6.05 -11.71 3.71
CA VAL A 153 6.93 -11.56 4.86
C VAL A 153 7.71 -12.86 5.08
N GLY A 154 8.98 -12.77 5.48
CA GLY A 154 9.77 -13.96 5.81
C GLY A 154 9.14 -14.72 6.98
N GLU A 155 9.13 -16.05 6.94
CA GLU A 155 8.38 -16.85 7.93
C GLU A 155 8.85 -16.62 9.38
N GLU A 156 10.14 -16.37 9.57
CA GLU A 156 10.73 -16.16 10.90
C GLU A 156 10.52 -14.73 11.43
N SER A 157 9.89 -13.85 10.64
CA SER A 157 9.64 -12.47 11.03
C SER A 157 8.70 -12.39 12.24
N PRO A 158 8.98 -11.53 13.24
CA PRO A 158 8.04 -11.24 14.31
C PRO A 158 6.66 -10.76 13.83
N LEU A 159 6.58 -10.19 12.61
CA LEU A 159 5.33 -9.77 12.00
C LEU A 159 4.39 -10.94 11.71
N VAL A 160 4.91 -12.13 11.40
CA VAL A 160 4.10 -13.34 11.21
C VAL A 160 3.40 -13.70 12.51
N ARG A 161 4.13 -13.71 13.63
CA ARG A 161 3.55 -13.99 14.96
C ARG A 161 2.48 -12.97 15.36
N LEU A 162 2.68 -11.70 15.00
CA LEU A 162 1.67 -10.67 15.24
C LEU A 162 0.42 -10.91 14.36
N ALA A 163 0.60 -11.27 13.09
CA ALA A 163 -0.49 -11.60 12.19
C ALA A 163 -1.26 -12.84 12.67
N GLU A 164 -0.56 -13.88 13.15
CA GLU A 164 -1.19 -15.08 13.75
C GLU A 164 -2.02 -14.72 14.97
N ASN A 165 -1.47 -13.89 15.86
CA ASN A 165 -2.22 -13.40 17.03
C ASN A 165 -3.47 -12.61 16.60
N ALA A 166 -3.34 -11.74 15.60
CA ALA A 166 -4.46 -10.99 15.05
C ALA A 166 -5.54 -11.90 14.47
N LEU A 167 -5.15 -12.90 13.67
CA LEU A 167 -6.04 -13.89 13.09
C LEU A 167 -6.80 -14.68 14.17
N MET A 168 -6.08 -15.21 15.16
CA MET A 168 -6.64 -16.07 16.21
C MET A 168 -7.61 -15.31 17.13
N ASN A 169 -7.34 -14.03 17.38
CA ASN A 169 -8.14 -13.20 18.28
C ASN A 169 -9.09 -12.23 17.55
N ARG A 170 -9.15 -12.30 16.20
CA ARG A 170 -9.92 -11.37 15.35
C ARG A 170 -9.66 -9.90 15.70
N LEU A 171 -8.38 -9.57 15.86
CA LEU A 171 -7.96 -8.22 16.20
C LEU A 171 -7.78 -7.41 14.93
N ARG A 172 -8.14 -6.13 15.01
CA ARG A 172 -7.90 -5.18 13.94
C ARG A 172 -6.39 -4.93 13.81
N VAL A 173 -5.91 -4.80 12.58
CA VAL A 173 -4.52 -4.50 12.25
C VAL A 173 -4.42 -3.32 11.29
N PHE A 174 -3.34 -2.54 11.42
CA PHE A 174 -2.85 -1.68 10.34
C PHE A 174 -1.55 -2.27 9.79
N CYS A 175 -1.52 -2.51 8.48
CA CYS A 175 -0.39 -3.03 7.75
C CYS A 175 0.22 -1.92 6.91
N PHE A 176 1.54 -1.75 7.02
CA PHE A 176 2.31 -0.82 6.22
C PHE A 176 3.45 -1.56 5.51
N GLY A 177 3.71 -1.16 4.27
CA GLY A 177 4.83 -1.66 3.51
C GLY A 177 4.89 -1.04 2.13
N HIS A 178 5.41 -1.77 1.14
CA HIS A 178 5.64 -1.22 -0.20
C HIS A 178 5.55 -2.28 -1.31
N LEU A 179 5.39 -1.82 -2.55
CA LEU A 179 5.57 -2.66 -3.73
C LEU A 179 7.02 -3.14 -3.83
N ALA A 180 7.22 -4.45 -3.96
CA ALA A 180 8.56 -5.03 -4.01
C ALA A 180 9.38 -4.52 -5.22
N ASP A 181 10.69 -4.34 -5.06
CA ASP A 181 11.53 -3.96 -6.19
C ASP A 181 11.57 -5.03 -7.28
N ALA A 182 11.69 -4.59 -8.54
CA ALA A 182 11.75 -5.49 -9.68
C ALA A 182 12.99 -6.41 -9.63
N GLU A 183 14.10 -5.91 -9.07
CA GLU A 183 15.37 -6.64 -8.94
C GLU A 183 15.23 -7.89 -8.08
N GLY A 184 14.36 -7.86 -7.06
CA GLY A 184 14.08 -9.01 -6.20
C GLY A 184 13.27 -10.12 -6.89
N GLY A 185 12.75 -9.90 -8.10
CA GLY A 185 12.09 -10.95 -8.89
C GLY A 185 10.72 -11.42 -8.37
N TRP A 186 10.20 -10.83 -7.27
CA TRP A 186 8.93 -11.21 -6.63
C TRP A 186 7.73 -11.28 -7.58
N HIS A 187 7.68 -10.36 -8.54
CA HIS A 187 6.64 -10.29 -9.58
C HIS A 187 6.58 -11.51 -10.51
N LYS A 188 7.60 -12.38 -10.50
CA LYS A 188 7.58 -13.65 -11.23
C LYS A 188 6.76 -14.74 -10.52
N HIS A 189 6.57 -14.58 -9.21
CA HIS A 189 5.88 -15.55 -8.35
C HIS A 189 4.52 -15.02 -7.89
N PHE A 190 4.37 -13.69 -7.77
CA PHE A 190 3.18 -13.05 -7.22
C PHE A 190 2.60 -12.00 -8.17
N ALA A 191 1.27 -12.03 -8.31
CA ALA A 191 0.55 -11.04 -9.10
C ALA A 191 0.52 -9.64 -8.46
N LEU A 192 0.61 -9.56 -7.13
CA LEU A 192 0.70 -8.33 -6.34
C LEU A 192 1.79 -8.53 -5.27
N PRO A 193 3.05 -8.20 -5.55
CA PRO A 193 4.14 -8.41 -4.60
C PRO A 193 4.25 -7.24 -3.62
N LEU A 194 3.52 -7.29 -2.50
CA LEU A 194 3.61 -6.32 -1.41
C LEU A 194 4.52 -6.86 -0.31
N LEU A 195 5.57 -6.12 0.07
CA LEU A 195 6.41 -6.48 1.21
C LEU A 195 5.84 -5.85 2.48
N LEU A 196 5.59 -6.65 3.51
CA LEU A 196 5.13 -6.16 4.81
C LEU A 196 6.32 -5.67 5.65
N GLU A 197 6.29 -4.41 6.05
CA GLU A 197 7.37 -3.81 6.84
C GLU A 197 6.98 -3.61 8.31
N SER A 198 5.73 -3.25 8.56
CA SER A 198 5.24 -3.09 9.92
C SER A 198 3.76 -3.40 10.03
N LEU A 199 3.38 -3.87 11.22
CA LEU A 199 2.01 -4.20 11.57
C LEU A 199 1.72 -3.65 12.96
N THR A 200 0.65 -2.85 13.06
CA THR A 200 0.11 -2.37 14.34
C THR A 200 -1.11 -3.19 14.70
N LEU A 201 -1.10 -3.80 15.88
CA LEU A 201 -2.19 -4.61 16.41
C LEU A 201 -3.01 -3.78 17.39
N PHE A 202 -4.34 -3.78 17.23
CA PHE A 202 -5.25 -3.07 18.14
C PHE A 202 -5.92 -4.06 19.09
N ALA A 203 -5.90 -3.74 20.38
CA ALA A 203 -6.68 -4.47 21.37
C ALA A 203 -8.19 -4.25 21.13
N PRO A 204 -9.05 -5.17 21.60
CA PRO A 204 -10.51 -5.05 21.50
C PRO A 204 -11.07 -3.84 22.25
#